data_AF-A0A820M3Y4-F1
#
_entry.id   AF-A0A820M3Y4-F1
#
_cell.length_a   1.000
_cell.length_b   1.000
_cell.length_c   1.000
_cell.angle_alpha   90.00
_cell.angle_beta   90.00
_cell.angle_gamma   90.00
#
_symmetry.space_group_name_H-M   'P 1'
#
loop_
_entity.id
_entity.type
_entity.pdbx_description
1 polymer ?
#
loop_
_entity_poly.entity_id
_entity_poly.type
_entity_poly.pdbx_seq_one_letter_code
_entity_poly.pdbx_strand_id
1 'polypeptide(L)'
;MAERLTVEFCKITRRELANIMLKRKNEIDVKLLRFAIEKTVGFEIIVEKRFQGNTLDHANNPITSHLNVKVTNTNGNDDLNLTTNLKPKSSPFQGIISQCFEDHLDIYIAELDRCLDDQIQKFVDELKKDGYPKFEGSEDTSNVVPTSADLFVYFRNCLVQCSKLSTGQSLLLLVQTFQKYLREYANRILTANLPKIIAESIQILIQDLENACESALTAMTKLSWQTIETVGDQSLYVTTIINHLKTIAPAIRNHLGLSRKYFIQFCTTFVDSFIKKFINHLYRCKPINIIGAEQVLLDTHSLKTVLLDLPSINLTVSRKPPQNFTKIILKNMTRAEMILKVVLTPNDFARQFVKSYLQLMNNDGDISSFQKILDMKGIRRPEQAHLIERLKREHATIIASHQQQIQQHIIIFRLISWFIIRTYFIADEYWQTFEIAHLLAFGYGYKTWEWKSNIPIRSYLYPFIILLIYRFLTLFHLDTVSILVNSVTLFQTLLVIIGDLVYLKFLQGHKLIFLILLCRFTCWYTMYSSPRLIINNLEEILFICSLAAAKN
;
A
#
# COMPACT_ATOMS: atom_id res chain seq x y z
N MET A 1 -32.45 -18.89 68.72
CA MET A 1 -31.12 -19.38 69.17
C MET A 1 -30.34 -20.04 68.03
N ALA A 2 -30.94 -21.00 67.31
CA ALA A 2 -30.31 -21.68 66.17
C ALA A 2 -29.83 -20.71 65.06
N GLU A 3 -30.64 -19.71 64.66
CA GLU A 3 -30.24 -18.75 63.63
C GLU A 3 -28.99 -17.93 64.03
N ARG A 4 -28.86 -17.53 65.30
CA ARG A 4 -27.69 -16.80 65.80
C ARG A 4 -26.42 -17.66 65.80
N LEU A 5 -26.54 -18.94 66.16
CA LEU A 5 -25.43 -19.91 66.08
C LEU A 5 -25.00 -20.13 64.62
N THR A 6 -25.95 -20.24 63.69
CA THR A 6 -25.66 -20.34 62.26
C THR A 6 -24.95 -19.09 61.73
N VAL A 7 -25.39 -17.89 62.14
CA VAL A 7 -24.70 -16.63 61.80
C VAL A 7 -23.26 -16.61 62.32
N GLU A 8 -23.03 -16.98 63.58
CA GLU A 8 -21.67 -17.03 64.14
C GLU A 8 -20.80 -18.11 63.48
N PHE A 9 -21.37 -19.28 63.15
CA PHE A 9 -20.68 -20.30 62.36
C PHE A 9 -20.26 -19.78 60.98
N CYS A 10 -21.16 -19.08 60.28
CA CYS A 10 -20.84 -18.46 58.99
C CYS A 10 -19.74 -17.40 59.13
N LYS A 11 -19.76 -16.56 60.18
CA LYS A 11 -18.72 -15.56 60.44
C LYS A 11 -17.35 -16.18 60.71
N ILE A 12 -17.29 -17.25 61.51
CA ILE A 12 -16.06 -17.99 61.79
C ILE A 12 -15.53 -18.63 60.51
N THR A 13 -16.41 -19.32 59.77
CA THR A 13 -16.06 -19.98 58.50
C THR A 13 -15.52 -18.98 57.49
N ARG A 14 -16.15 -17.81 57.34
CA ARG A 14 -15.66 -16.72 56.48
C ARG A 14 -14.26 -16.26 56.88
N ARG A 15 -14.00 -16.05 58.17
CA ARG A 15 -12.70 -15.56 58.67
C ARG A 15 -11.59 -16.58 58.42
N GLU A 16 -11.85 -17.85 58.71
CA GLU A 16 -10.88 -18.92 58.47
C GLU A 16 -10.62 -19.13 56.99
N LEU A 17 -11.68 -19.09 56.16
CA LEU A 17 -11.56 -19.21 54.71
C LEU A 17 -10.76 -18.04 54.12
N ALA A 18 -11.02 -16.80 54.56
CA ALA A 18 -10.23 -15.63 54.17
C ALA A 18 -8.75 -15.78 54.56
N ASN A 19 -8.46 -16.26 55.77
CA ASN A 19 -7.09 -16.50 56.24
C ASN A 19 -6.36 -17.58 55.41
N ILE A 20 -7.05 -18.66 55.05
CA ILE A 20 -6.50 -19.73 54.21
C ILE A 20 -6.20 -19.21 52.81
N MET A 21 -7.15 -18.46 52.23
CA MET A 21 -6.99 -17.87 50.90
C MET A 21 -5.83 -16.88 50.85
N LEU A 22 -5.67 -16.04 51.88
CA LEU A 22 -4.53 -15.11 51.98
C LEU A 22 -3.19 -15.83 52.13
N LYS A 23 -3.12 -16.89 52.95
CA LYS A 23 -1.89 -17.68 53.14
C LYS A 23 -1.47 -18.45 51.90
N ARG A 24 -2.42 -18.88 51.07
CA ARG A 24 -2.20 -19.72 49.89
C ARG A 24 -2.54 -19.02 48.58
N LYS A 25 -2.39 -17.68 48.51
CA LYS A 25 -2.75 -16.88 47.33
C LYS A 25 -2.16 -17.40 46.01
N ASN A 26 -0.94 -17.96 46.04
CA ASN A 26 -0.23 -18.46 44.87
C ASN A 26 -0.70 -19.86 44.39
N GLU A 27 -1.45 -20.60 45.20
CA GLU A 27 -2.00 -21.93 44.86
C GLU A 27 -3.45 -21.84 44.35
N ILE A 28 -4.06 -20.65 44.36
CA ILE A 28 -5.45 -20.44 43.95
C ILE A 28 -5.52 -20.36 42.42
N ASP A 29 -5.88 -21.48 41.79
CA ASP A 29 -6.26 -21.55 40.39
C ASP A 29 -7.76 -21.21 40.21
N VAL A 30 -8.13 -20.69 39.04
CA VAL A 30 -9.49 -20.30 38.65
C VAL A 30 -10.48 -21.46 38.77
N LYS A 31 -10.05 -22.68 38.44
CA LYS A 31 -10.89 -23.88 38.60
C LYS A 31 -11.21 -24.17 40.07
N LEU A 32 -10.21 -24.03 40.93
CA LEU A 32 -10.36 -24.20 42.37
C LEU A 32 -11.22 -23.09 42.97
N LEU A 33 -10.99 -21.85 42.55
CA LEU A 33 -11.75 -20.67 42.97
C LEU A 33 -13.22 -20.82 42.57
N ARG A 34 -13.51 -21.14 41.31
CA ARG A 34 -14.88 -21.38 40.80
C ARG A 34 -15.57 -22.51 41.55
N PHE A 35 -14.88 -23.62 41.81
CA PHE A 35 -15.43 -24.74 42.56
C PHE A 35 -15.76 -24.36 44.02
N ALA A 36 -14.84 -23.66 44.70
CA ALA A 36 -15.03 -23.22 46.08
C ALA A 36 -16.19 -22.23 46.21
N ILE A 37 -16.31 -21.31 45.26
CA ILE A 37 -17.42 -20.37 45.13
C ILE A 37 -18.75 -21.11 44.96
N GLU A 38 -18.83 -22.05 44.02
CA GLU A 38 -20.06 -22.79 43.74
C GLU A 38 -20.54 -23.59 44.96
N LYS A 39 -19.61 -24.23 45.68
CA LYS A 39 -19.93 -24.94 46.92
C LYS A 39 -20.36 -24.01 48.05
N THR A 40 -19.70 -22.85 48.18
CA THR A 40 -20.03 -21.87 49.23
C THR A 40 -21.39 -21.23 48.99
N VAL A 41 -21.68 -20.80 47.76
CA VAL A 41 -22.99 -20.26 47.39
C VAL A 41 -24.07 -21.34 47.50
N GLY A 42 -23.77 -22.59 47.12
CA GLY A 42 -24.67 -23.72 47.31
C GLY A 42 -25.02 -23.96 48.78
N PHE A 43 -24.05 -23.84 49.68
CA PHE A 43 -24.27 -23.92 51.13
C PHE A 43 -25.13 -22.75 51.63
N GLU A 44 -24.84 -21.51 51.21
CA GLU A 44 -25.62 -20.31 51.58
C GLU A 44 -27.09 -20.45 51.17
N ILE A 45 -27.38 -20.98 49.96
CA ILE A 45 -28.74 -21.25 49.49
C ILE A 45 -29.45 -22.29 50.38
N ILE A 46 -28.73 -23.32 50.85
CA ILE A 46 -29.30 -24.33 51.75
C ILE A 46 -29.62 -23.72 53.12
N VAL A 47 -28.72 -22.86 53.62
CA VAL A 47 -28.91 -22.14 54.89
C VAL A 47 -30.08 -21.17 54.80
N GLU A 48 -30.19 -20.42 53.70
CA GLU A 48 -31.30 -19.51 53.41
C GLU A 48 -32.64 -20.25 53.34
N LYS A 49 -32.69 -21.42 52.69
CA LYS A 49 -33.90 -22.25 52.66
C LYS A 49 -34.31 -22.78 54.04
N ARG A 50 -33.34 -22.95 54.95
CA ARG A 50 -33.56 -23.53 56.29
C ARG A 50 -33.86 -22.47 57.35
N PHE A 51 -33.33 -21.26 57.21
CA PHE A 51 -33.46 -20.17 58.18
C PHE A 51 -33.90 -18.89 57.47
N GLN A 52 -35.15 -18.46 57.71
CA GLN A 52 -35.76 -17.31 57.05
C GLN A 52 -35.33 -15.95 57.66
N GLY A 53 -34.61 -15.96 58.80
CA GLY A 53 -34.03 -14.75 59.40
C GLY A 53 -34.96 -13.95 60.31
N ASN A 54 -36.17 -14.44 60.57
CA ASN A 54 -37.18 -13.76 61.39
C ASN A 54 -36.75 -13.58 62.87
N THR A 55 -35.73 -14.29 63.36
CA THR A 55 -35.25 -14.19 64.76
C THR A 55 -34.04 -13.27 64.94
N LEU A 56 -33.58 -12.60 63.87
CA LEU A 56 -32.40 -11.72 63.84
C LEU A 56 -32.75 -10.22 63.96
N ASP A 57 -34.02 -9.84 63.84
CA ASP A 57 -34.52 -8.44 63.77
C ASP A 57 -34.46 -7.61 65.08
N HIS A 58 -33.66 -8.02 66.08
CA HIS A 58 -33.56 -7.28 67.37
C HIS A 58 -32.16 -6.81 67.78
N ALA A 59 -31.21 -6.73 66.85
CA ALA A 59 -29.98 -5.98 67.12
C ALA A 59 -29.46 -5.29 65.85
N ASN A 60 -29.81 -4.01 65.73
CA ASN A 60 -29.15 -2.96 64.95
C ASN A 60 -28.85 -3.26 63.47
N ASN A 61 -29.65 -2.69 62.56
CA ASN A 61 -29.12 -2.13 61.31
C ASN A 61 -30.01 -0.98 60.78
N PRO A 62 -29.42 0.16 60.38
CA PRO A 62 -30.13 1.21 59.66
C PRO A 62 -30.48 0.73 58.26
N ILE A 63 -31.68 1.12 57.82
CA ILE A 63 -32.25 0.84 56.50
C ILE A 63 -31.37 1.49 55.42
N THR A 64 -30.74 0.69 54.56
CA THR A 64 -30.34 1.12 53.21
C THR A 64 -30.99 0.21 52.18
N SER A 65 -32.14 0.66 51.72
CA SER A 65 -32.89 0.19 50.56
C SER A 65 -32.08 0.40 49.28
N HIS A 66 -31.62 -0.67 48.65
CA HIS A 66 -31.16 -0.62 47.26
C HIS A 66 -32.37 -0.87 46.33
N LEU A 67 -32.88 0.22 45.75
CA LEU A 67 -33.83 0.23 44.64
C LEU A 67 -33.14 -0.36 43.39
N ASN A 68 -33.62 -1.51 42.91
CA ASN A 68 -33.23 -2.03 41.60
C ASN A 68 -34.39 -1.84 40.61
N VAL A 69 -34.20 -0.93 39.65
CA VAL A 69 -35.10 -0.71 38.52
C VAL A 69 -34.89 -1.82 37.50
N LYS A 70 -35.96 -2.50 37.10
CA LYS A 70 -35.95 -3.45 35.99
C LYS A 70 -36.70 -2.81 34.82
N VAL A 71 -35.98 -2.52 33.74
CA VAL A 71 -36.57 -2.10 32.46
C VAL A 71 -36.95 -3.36 31.69
N THR A 72 -38.24 -3.53 31.41
CA THR A 72 -38.72 -4.53 30.45
C THR A 72 -39.15 -3.83 29.18
N ASN A 73 -38.50 -4.17 28.06
CA ASN A 73 -38.94 -3.79 26.72
C ASN A 73 -40.23 -4.54 26.38
N THR A 74 -41.33 -3.79 26.25
CA THR A 74 -42.45 -4.17 25.38
C THR A 74 -42.48 -3.18 24.22
N ASN A 75 -42.57 -3.74 23.03
CA ASN A 75 -42.54 -3.03 21.75
C ASN A 75 -43.52 -1.84 21.71
N GLY A 76 -43.02 -0.71 21.18
CA GLY A 76 -43.81 0.30 20.48
C GLY A 76 -44.85 1.06 21.30
N ASN A 77 -44.39 2.07 22.04
CA ASN A 77 -44.92 3.44 22.07
C ASN A 77 -44.44 4.14 23.35
N ASP A 78 -43.99 5.39 23.18
CA ASP A 78 -43.51 6.27 24.23
C ASP A 78 -44.59 6.46 25.32
N ASP A 79 -44.38 5.86 26.49
CA ASP A 79 -44.85 6.36 27.80
C ASP A 79 -44.29 5.50 28.95
N LEU A 80 -43.38 6.07 29.74
CA LEU A 80 -42.73 5.45 30.91
C LEU A 80 -43.66 5.42 32.12
N ASN A 81 -44.43 4.34 32.30
CA ASN A 81 -45.14 4.07 33.55
C ASN A 81 -44.32 3.13 34.45
N LEU A 82 -43.78 3.68 35.56
CA LEU A 82 -43.13 2.91 36.63
C LEU A 82 -44.17 2.19 37.51
N THR A 83 -44.33 0.88 37.33
CA THR A 83 -45.01 0.02 38.33
C THR A 83 -43.99 -0.76 39.16
N THR A 84 -43.85 -0.39 40.44
CA THR A 84 -42.96 -1.00 41.44
C THR A 84 -43.56 -2.28 42.02
N ASN A 85 -43.17 -3.45 41.49
CA ASN A 85 -43.46 -4.73 42.13
C ASN A 85 -42.28 -5.17 43.02
N LEU A 86 -42.40 -4.94 44.32
CA LEU A 86 -41.48 -5.37 45.37
C LEU A 86 -41.49 -6.91 45.51
N LYS A 87 -40.34 -7.56 45.27
CA LYS A 87 -40.06 -8.95 45.69
C LYS A 87 -38.81 -8.99 46.58
N PRO A 88 -38.73 -9.99 47.48
CA PRO A 88 -38.58 -9.78 48.92
C PRO A 88 -37.12 -9.63 49.39
N LYS A 89 -36.97 -8.98 50.55
CA LYS A 89 -35.77 -8.83 51.41
C LYS A 89 -34.69 -9.89 51.10
N SER A 90 -33.48 -9.47 50.68
CA SER A 90 -32.32 -10.37 50.62
C SER A 90 -32.13 -10.97 52.01
N SER A 91 -32.13 -12.29 52.11
CA SER A 91 -31.98 -12.94 53.41
C SER A 91 -30.64 -12.52 54.06
N PRO A 92 -30.58 -12.39 55.39
CA PRO A 92 -29.35 -12.03 56.11
C PRO A 92 -28.21 -13.05 55.95
N PHE A 93 -28.46 -14.16 55.26
CA PHE A 93 -27.52 -15.25 54.99
C PHE A 93 -26.95 -15.22 53.57
N GLN A 94 -27.49 -14.38 52.67
CA GLN A 94 -26.92 -14.19 51.33
C GLN A 94 -25.63 -13.36 51.44
N GLY A 95 -24.50 -13.88 50.93
CA GLY A 95 -23.24 -13.13 50.96
C GLY A 95 -22.40 -13.28 52.23
N ILE A 96 -22.89 -13.99 53.25
CA ILE A 96 -22.29 -13.99 54.60
C ILE A 96 -20.92 -14.69 54.66
N ILE A 97 -20.65 -15.64 53.76
CA ILE A 97 -19.37 -16.31 53.57
C ILE A 97 -18.74 -15.86 52.24
N SER A 98 -19.53 -15.79 51.18
CA SER A 98 -19.06 -15.53 49.81
C SER A 98 -18.33 -14.19 49.60
N GLN A 99 -18.54 -13.20 50.48
CA GLN A 99 -17.75 -11.96 50.50
C GLN A 99 -16.23 -12.18 50.66
N CYS A 100 -15.76 -13.30 51.25
CA CYS A 100 -14.31 -13.54 51.37
C CYS A 100 -13.60 -13.76 50.03
N PHE A 101 -14.35 -14.05 48.96
CA PHE A 101 -13.78 -14.26 47.63
C PHE A 101 -13.53 -12.97 46.87
N GLU A 102 -14.06 -11.82 47.32
CA GLU A 102 -13.96 -10.53 46.60
C GLU A 102 -12.51 -10.11 46.34
N ASP A 103 -11.62 -10.27 47.33
CA ASP A 103 -10.20 -9.91 47.25
C ASP A 103 -9.39 -10.74 46.23
N HIS A 104 -9.97 -11.83 45.71
CA HIS A 104 -9.34 -12.75 44.78
C HIS A 104 -10.07 -12.81 43.42
N LEU A 105 -11.10 -11.97 43.21
CA LEU A 105 -11.86 -11.91 41.96
C LEU A 105 -11.05 -11.35 40.78
N ASP A 106 -9.95 -10.62 41.03
CA ASP A 106 -9.06 -10.15 39.97
C ASP A 106 -8.45 -11.31 39.15
N ILE A 107 -8.17 -12.44 39.80
CA ILE A 107 -7.65 -13.66 39.14
C ILE A 107 -8.72 -14.24 38.20
N TYR A 108 -9.99 -14.20 38.61
CA TYR A 108 -11.11 -14.65 37.79
C TYR A 108 -11.35 -13.70 36.60
N ILE A 109 -11.24 -12.38 36.80
CA ILE A 109 -11.41 -11.39 35.73
C ILE A 109 -10.28 -11.49 34.70
N ALA A 110 -9.04 -11.75 35.13
CA ALA A 110 -7.92 -11.99 34.22
C ALA A 110 -8.14 -13.21 33.31
N GLU A 111 -8.77 -14.28 33.85
CA GLU A 111 -9.12 -15.44 33.03
C GLU A 111 -10.32 -15.19 32.12
N LEU A 112 -11.30 -14.37 32.55
CA LEU A 112 -12.38 -13.92 31.69
C LEU A 112 -11.86 -13.10 30.51
N ASP A 113 -10.86 -12.25 30.72
CA ASP A 113 -10.17 -11.50 29.66
C ASP A 113 -9.54 -12.48 28.66
N ARG A 114 -8.75 -13.45 29.13
CA ARG A 114 -8.14 -14.47 28.26
C ARG A 114 -9.18 -15.26 27.47
N CYS A 115 -10.24 -15.73 28.13
CA CYS A 115 -11.29 -16.49 27.46
C CYS A 115 -12.03 -15.67 26.39
N LEU A 116 -12.29 -14.38 26.64
CA LEU A 116 -12.91 -13.49 25.66
C LEU A 116 -11.99 -13.25 24.46
N ASP A 117 -10.68 -13.13 24.68
CA ASP A 117 -9.71 -13.01 23.60
C ASP A 117 -9.69 -14.27 22.72
N ASP A 118 -9.66 -15.46 23.33
CA ASP A 118 -9.74 -16.73 22.62
C ASP A 118 -11.03 -16.87 21.81
N GLN A 119 -12.17 -16.39 22.33
CA GLN A 119 -13.44 -16.41 21.61
C GLN A 119 -13.44 -15.46 20.41
N ILE A 120 -12.94 -14.23 20.57
CA ILE A 120 -12.79 -13.28 19.46
C ILE A 120 -11.84 -13.85 18.39
N GLN A 121 -10.75 -14.49 18.81
CA GLN A 121 -9.80 -15.11 17.89
C GLN A 121 -10.44 -16.25 17.09
N LYS A 122 -11.25 -17.10 17.74
CA LYS A 122 -12.03 -18.15 17.06
C LYS A 122 -12.98 -17.57 16.03
N PHE A 123 -13.74 -16.53 16.37
CA PHE A 123 -14.64 -15.86 15.41
C PHE A 123 -13.88 -15.29 14.22
N VAL A 124 -12.69 -14.71 14.43
CA VAL A 124 -11.84 -14.22 13.35
C VAL A 124 -11.37 -15.36 12.43
N ASP A 125 -11.05 -16.53 12.98
CA ASP A 125 -10.56 -17.67 12.19
C ASP A 125 -11.69 -18.42 11.48
N GLU A 126 -12.88 -18.54 12.07
CA GLU A 126 -14.11 -19.02 11.42
C GLU A 126 -14.46 -18.14 10.22
N LEU A 127 -14.39 -16.81 10.38
CA LEU A 127 -14.65 -15.86 9.28
C LEU A 127 -13.64 -15.96 8.13
N LYS A 128 -12.37 -16.29 8.43
CA LYS A 128 -11.36 -16.52 7.38
C LYS A 128 -11.62 -17.80 6.60
N LYS A 129 -12.17 -18.83 7.25
CA LYS A 129 -12.32 -20.17 6.68
C LYS A 129 -13.61 -20.30 5.87
N ASP A 130 -14.74 -19.89 6.42
CA ASP A 130 -16.06 -20.16 5.84
C ASP A 130 -16.61 -18.97 5.04
N GLY A 131 -15.99 -17.80 5.14
CA GLY A 131 -16.55 -16.56 4.59
C GLY A 131 -17.84 -16.16 5.33
N TYR A 132 -18.40 -15.02 4.97
CA TYR A 132 -19.59 -14.52 5.67
C TYR A 132 -20.84 -15.33 5.24
N PRO A 133 -21.76 -15.71 6.16
CA PRO A 133 -23.00 -16.38 5.80
C PRO A 133 -23.81 -15.49 4.85
N LYS A 134 -24.07 -15.97 3.62
CA LYS A 134 -24.93 -15.27 2.67
C LYS A 134 -26.28 -15.03 3.32
N PHE A 135 -26.64 -13.77 3.52
CA PHE A 135 -27.94 -13.42 4.06
C PHE A 135 -28.99 -13.58 2.95
N GLU A 136 -29.64 -14.73 2.91
CA GLU A 136 -30.87 -14.93 2.15
C GLU A 136 -32.04 -14.50 3.05
N GLY A 137 -32.43 -13.23 2.96
CA GLY A 137 -33.52 -12.68 3.78
C GLY A 137 -34.14 -11.44 3.14
N SER A 138 -35.47 -11.44 3.10
CA SER A 138 -36.37 -10.37 2.64
C SER A 138 -36.10 -9.00 3.27
N GLU A 139 -36.40 -7.93 2.53
CA GLU A 139 -36.02 -6.52 2.72
C GLU A 139 -36.36 -5.86 4.09
N ASP A 140 -37.02 -6.55 5.04
CA ASP A 140 -37.53 -5.96 6.29
C ASP A 140 -36.87 -6.48 7.59
N THR A 141 -35.92 -7.43 7.55
CA THR A 141 -35.24 -7.89 8.77
C THR A 141 -33.80 -7.40 8.84
N SER A 142 -33.48 -6.62 9.87
CA SER A 142 -32.09 -6.25 10.20
C SER A 142 -31.24 -7.51 10.34
N ASN A 143 -30.30 -7.69 9.42
CA ASN A 143 -29.44 -8.87 9.35
C ASN A 143 -28.45 -8.90 10.53
N VAL A 144 -28.67 -9.82 11.48
CA VAL A 144 -27.81 -10.01 12.66
C VAL A 144 -26.77 -11.09 12.39
N VAL A 145 -25.51 -10.81 12.70
CA VAL A 145 -24.42 -11.77 12.60
C VAL A 145 -24.57 -12.85 13.68
N PRO A 146 -24.57 -14.16 13.36
CA PRO A 146 -24.68 -15.23 14.37
C PRO A 146 -23.64 -15.12 15.50
N THR A 147 -22.39 -14.78 15.17
CA THR A 147 -21.32 -14.60 16.16
C THR A 147 -21.58 -13.45 17.15
N SER A 148 -22.41 -12.47 16.78
CA SER A 148 -22.83 -11.43 17.73
C SER A 148 -23.77 -11.99 18.80
N ALA A 149 -24.66 -12.94 18.44
CA ALA A 149 -25.54 -13.59 19.40
C ALA A 149 -24.73 -14.42 20.40
N ASP A 150 -23.73 -15.17 19.94
CA ASP A 150 -22.87 -15.98 20.80
C ASP A 150 -22.08 -15.12 21.79
N LEU A 151 -21.54 -13.97 21.35
CA LEU A 151 -20.86 -13.02 22.22
C LEU A 151 -21.77 -12.48 23.33
N PHE A 152 -23.01 -12.10 22.99
CA PHE A 152 -23.96 -11.58 23.98
C PHE A 152 -24.47 -12.66 24.94
N VAL A 153 -24.63 -13.90 24.48
CA VAL A 153 -24.93 -15.05 25.37
C VAL A 153 -23.78 -15.27 26.35
N TYR A 154 -22.54 -15.17 25.90
CA TYR A 154 -21.37 -15.29 26.77
C TYR A 154 -21.31 -14.15 27.81
N PHE A 155 -21.50 -12.89 27.39
CA PHE A 155 -21.58 -11.75 28.31
C PHE A 155 -22.67 -11.92 29.37
N ARG A 156 -23.86 -12.39 28.95
CA ARG A 156 -24.96 -12.69 29.87
C ARG A 156 -24.56 -13.73 30.91
N ASN A 157 -23.92 -14.82 30.49
CA ASN A 157 -23.47 -15.87 31.39
C ASN A 157 -22.44 -15.35 32.39
N CYS A 158 -21.44 -14.58 31.94
CA CYS A 158 -20.44 -13.96 32.81
C CYS A 158 -21.08 -13.00 33.83
N LEU A 159 -22.03 -12.17 33.38
CA LEU A 159 -22.73 -11.22 34.24
C LEU A 159 -23.52 -11.93 35.35
N VAL A 160 -24.25 -13.00 35.01
CA VAL A 160 -25.04 -13.78 35.98
C VAL A 160 -24.17 -14.49 37.00
N GLN A 161 -22.96 -14.93 36.62
CA GLN A 161 -22.01 -15.51 37.57
C GLN A 161 -21.44 -14.43 38.49
N CYS A 162 -20.92 -13.32 37.95
CA CYS A 162 -20.35 -12.24 38.78
C CYS A 162 -21.38 -11.60 39.71
N SER A 163 -22.62 -11.40 39.27
CA SER A 163 -23.67 -10.78 40.09
C SER A 163 -24.04 -11.59 41.33
N LYS A 164 -23.78 -12.91 41.34
CA LYS A 164 -24.01 -13.78 42.51
C LYS A 164 -22.90 -13.69 43.55
N LEU A 165 -21.72 -13.22 43.15
CA LEU A 165 -20.53 -13.18 43.99
C LEU A 165 -20.28 -11.83 44.61
N SER A 166 -20.42 -10.76 43.82
CA SER A 166 -20.19 -9.41 44.28
C SER A 166 -21.00 -8.42 43.45
N THR A 167 -21.57 -7.44 44.14
CA THR A 167 -22.21 -6.27 43.53
C THR A 167 -21.30 -5.03 43.57
N GLY A 168 -20.04 -5.18 43.96
CA GLY A 168 -19.07 -4.09 44.15
C GLY A 168 -18.09 -3.89 42.99
N GLN A 169 -16.82 -3.64 43.33
CA GLN A 169 -15.75 -3.25 42.39
C GLN A 169 -15.52 -4.27 41.25
N SER A 170 -15.71 -5.56 41.51
CA SER A 170 -15.51 -6.62 40.53
C SER A 170 -16.52 -6.55 39.36
N LEU A 171 -17.72 -6.03 39.59
CA LEU A 171 -18.70 -5.81 38.53
C LEU A 171 -18.29 -4.65 37.61
N LEU A 172 -17.68 -3.60 38.19
CA LEU A 172 -17.15 -2.47 37.42
C LEU A 172 -15.99 -2.91 36.52
N LEU A 173 -15.08 -3.74 37.05
CA LEU A 173 -14.00 -4.33 36.27
C LEU A 173 -14.53 -5.24 35.14
N LEU A 174 -15.58 -6.03 35.40
CA LEU A 174 -16.23 -6.85 34.35
C LEU A 174 -16.81 -5.99 33.22
N VAL A 175 -17.47 -4.87 33.55
CA VAL A 175 -18.03 -3.94 32.54
C VAL A 175 -16.92 -3.32 31.70
N GLN A 176 -15.77 -2.98 32.29
CA GLN A 176 -14.60 -2.50 31.55
C GLN A 176 -14.07 -3.57 30.58
N THR A 177 -14.00 -4.84 31.02
CA THR A 177 -13.63 -5.96 30.15
C THR A 177 -14.63 -6.13 28.99
N PHE A 178 -15.94 -6.09 29.24
CA PHE A 178 -16.95 -6.14 28.16
C PHE A 178 -16.80 -4.99 27.17
N GLN A 179 -16.56 -3.77 27.66
CA GLN A 179 -16.33 -2.61 26.80
C GLN A 179 -15.11 -2.80 25.88
N LYS A 180 -14.01 -3.36 26.41
CA LYS A 180 -12.81 -3.69 25.64
C LYS A 180 -13.15 -4.66 24.49
N TYR A 181 -13.84 -5.76 24.78
CA TYR A 181 -14.14 -6.77 23.76
C TYR A 181 -15.24 -6.37 22.78
N LEU A 182 -16.17 -5.48 23.16
CA LEU A 182 -17.09 -4.86 22.20
C LEU A 182 -16.36 -4.00 21.15
N ARG A 183 -15.36 -3.23 21.57
CA ARG A 183 -14.52 -2.47 20.64
C ARG A 183 -13.70 -3.41 19.76
N GLU A 184 -13.16 -4.48 20.32
CA GLU A 184 -12.36 -5.44 19.55
C GLU A 184 -13.20 -6.17 18.51
N TYR A 185 -14.43 -6.55 18.86
CA TYR A 185 -15.41 -7.12 17.92
C TYR A 185 -15.74 -6.13 16.80
N ALA A 186 -16.02 -4.86 17.11
CA ALA A 186 -16.32 -3.85 16.12
C ALA A 186 -15.14 -3.61 15.14
N ASN A 187 -13.92 -3.61 15.63
CA ASN A 187 -12.74 -3.35 14.81
C ASN A 187 -12.30 -4.59 14.01
N ARG A 188 -12.16 -5.74 14.66
CA ARG A 188 -11.62 -6.96 14.01
C ARG A 188 -12.64 -7.66 13.12
N ILE A 189 -13.93 -7.62 13.46
CA ILE A 189 -14.96 -8.38 12.75
C ILE A 189 -15.82 -7.47 11.87
N LEU A 190 -16.38 -6.38 12.40
CA LEU A 190 -17.30 -5.54 11.62
C LEU A 190 -16.56 -4.63 10.63
N THR A 191 -15.54 -3.90 11.09
CA THR A 191 -14.83 -2.91 10.26
C THR A 191 -13.97 -3.56 9.17
N ALA A 192 -13.40 -4.74 9.43
CA ALA A 192 -12.65 -5.49 8.41
C ALA A 192 -13.52 -5.94 7.21
N ASN A 193 -14.85 -6.01 7.39
CA ASN A 193 -15.78 -6.51 6.38
C ASN A 193 -16.58 -5.41 5.65
N LEU A 194 -16.70 -4.21 6.22
CA LEU A 194 -17.37 -3.06 5.59
C LEU A 194 -16.78 -2.61 4.21
N PRO A 195 -15.47 -2.71 3.92
CA PRO A 195 -14.90 -2.17 2.68
C PRO A 195 -15.12 -3.01 1.41
N LYS A 196 -15.32 -4.33 1.52
CA LYS A 196 -15.38 -5.23 0.35
C LYS A 196 -16.67 -5.05 -0.46
N ILE A 197 -17.80 -4.96 0.23
CA ILE A 197 -19.12 -4.77 -0.39
C ILE A 197 -19.17 -3.44 -1.14
N ILE A 198 -18.63 -2.37 -0.55
CA ILE A 198 -18.62 -1.04 -1.16
C ILE A 198 -17.83 -1.03 -2.48
N ALA A 199 -16.68 -1.72 -2.51
CA ALA A 199 -15.87 -1.82 -3.73
C ALA A 199 -16.59 -2.59 -4.84
N GLU A 200 -17.27 -3.69 -4.50
CA GLU A 200 -18.06 -4.49 -5.45
C GLU A 200 -19.28 -3.72 -5.97
N SER A 201 -20.04 -3.04 -5.10
CA SER A 201 -21.17 -2.20 -5.51
C SER A 201 -20.73 -1.06 -6.44
N ILE A 202 -19.60 -0.41 -6.16
CA ILE A 202 -19.04 0.63 -7.04
C ILE A 202 -18.69 0.04 -8.41
N GLN A 203 -18.13 -1.18 -8.48
CA GLN A 203 -17.81 -1.85 -9.75
C GLN A 203 -19.07 -2.14 -10.57
N ILE A 204 -20.16 -2.60 -9.94
CA ILE A 204 -21.45 -2.83 -10.63
C ILE A 204 -21.98 -1.52 -11.23
N LEU A 205 -21.99 -0.43 -10.43
CA LEU A 205 -22.41 0.88 -10.92
C LEU A 205 -21.55 1.37 -12.10
N ILE A 206 -20.24 1.10 -12.07
CA ILE A 206 -19.34 1.44 -13.17
C ILE A 206 -19.74 0.65 -14.42
N GLN A 207 -19.95 -0.66 -14.28
CA GLN A 207 -20.33 -1.52 -15.38
C GLN A 207 -21.68 -1.10 -16.01
N ASP A 208 -22.66 -0.71 -15.19
CA ASP A 208 -23.96 -0.23 -15.68
C ASP A 208 -23.82 1.05 -16.49
N LEU A 209 -23.04 2.03 -16.01
CA LEU A 209 -22.79 3.27 -16.75
C LEU A 209 -21.99 3.01 -18.05
N GLU A 210 -21.05 2.08 -18.03
CA GLU A 210 -20.32 1.67 -19.23
C GLU A 210 -21.23 0.98 -20.25
N ASN A 211 -22.11 0.08 -19.79
CA ASN A 211 -23.09 -0.61 -20.64
C ASN A 211 -24.08 0.37 -21.28
N ALA A 212 -24.49 1.42 -20.56
CA ALA A 212 -25.33 2.47 -21.12
C ALA A 212 -24.64 3.20 -22.29
N CYS A 213 -23.33 3.45 -22.18
CA CYS A 213 -22.53 4.09 -23.23
C CYS A 213 -22.14 3.15 -24.39
N GLU A 214 -22.19 1.83 -24.20
CA GLU A 214 -21.72 0.84 -25.18
C GLU A 214 -22.49 0.90 -26.51
N SER A 215 -23.80 1.17 -26.45
CA SER A 215 -24.64 1.31 -27.65
C SER A 215 -24.15 2.44 -28.57
N ALA A 216 -23.79 3.58 -27.98
CA ALA A 216 -23.25 4.74 -28.69
C ALA A 216 -21.83 4.47 -29.21
N LEU A 217 -20.97 3.80 -28.44
CA LEU A 217 -19.63 3.39 -28.89
C LEU A 217 -19.69 2.37 -30.05
N THR A 218 -20.68 1.49 -30.05
CA THR A 218 -20.92 0.55 -31.15
C THR A 218 -21.41 1.30 -32.40
N ALA A 219 -22.32 2.27 -32.22
CA ALA A 219 -22.76 3.14 -33.32
C ALA A 219 -21.57 3.88 -33.97
N MET A 220 -20.65 4.41 -33.15
CA MET A 220 -19.41 5.06 -33.63
C MET A 220 -18.60 4.16 -34.58
N THR A 221 -18.45 2.87 -34.26
CA THR A 221 -17.69 1.93 -35.12
C THR A 221 -18.39 1.55 -36.42
N LYS A 222 -19.71 1.74 -36.51
CA LYS A 222 -20.52 1.44 -37.70
C LYS A 222 -20.65 2.64 -38.64
N LEU A 223 -20.23 3.84 -38.21
CA LEU A 223 -20.26 5.02 -39.06
C LEU A 223 -19.26 4.88 -40.21
N SER A 224 -19.71 5.27 -41.40
CA SER A 224 -18.87 5.33 -42.58
C SER A 224 -18.01 6.60 -42.53
N TRP A 225 -16.91 6.53 -41.78
CA TRP A 225 -15.97 7.66 -41.61
C TRP A 225 -15.31 8.12 -42.91
N GLN A 226 -15.38 7.34 -44.00
CA GLN A 226 -14.85 7.73 -45.30
C GLN A 226 -15.76 8.66 -46.11
N THR A 227 -17.07 8.63 -45.86
CA THR A 227 -18.07 9.36 -46.65
C THR A 227 -18.38 10.73 -46.06
N ILE A 228 -17.67 11.13 -45.00
CA ILE A 228 -17.85 12.43 -44.36
C ILE A 228 -17.05 13.47 -45.14
N GLU A 229 -17.74 14.42 -45.75
CA GLU A 229 -17.16 15.47 -46.60
C GLU A 229 -17.04 16.82 -45.89
N THR A 230 -17.78 17.05 -44.79
CA THR A 230 -17.71 18.29 -44.02
C THR A 230 -17.60 17.98 -42.54
N VAL A 231 -16.82 18.82 -41.84
CA VAL A 231 -16.79 18.83 -40.38
C VAL A 231 -18.04 19.56 -39.90
N GLY A 232 -18.83 18.90 -39.06
CA GLY A 232 -20.05 19.44 -38.49
C GLY A 232 -19.91 19.72 -37.00
N ASP A 233 -21.05 19.94 -36.36
CA ASP A 233 -21.14 19.97 -34.91
C ASP A 233 -20.90 18.57 -34.31
N GLN A 234 -20.99 18.47 -32.98
CA GLN A 234 -20.79 17.24 -32.23
C GLN A 234 -21.60 16.04 -32.77
N SER A 235 -20.94 14.90 -32.94
CA SER A 235 -21.58 13.68 -33.45
C SER A 235 -22.66 13.13 -32.51
N LEU A 236 -23.67 12.47 -33.10
CA LEU A 236 -24.81 11.89 -32.35
C LEU A 236 -24.40 10.93 -31.24
N TYR A 237 -23.35 10.11 -31.47
CA TYR A 237 -22.87 9.17 -30.46
C TYR A 237 -22.31 9.91 -29.22
N VAL A 238 -21.61 11.03 -29.41
CA VAL A 238 -21.10 11.86 -28.32
C VAL A 238 -22.26 12.49 -27.56
N THR A 239 -23.27 13.00 -28.26
CA THR A 239 -24.48 13.57 -27.64
C THR A 239 -25.19 12.54 -26.76
N THR A 240 -25.31 11.31 -27.26
CA THR A 240 -25.91 10.19 -26.53
C THR A 240 -25.11 9.85 -25.26
N ILE A 241 -23.79 9.73 -25.37
CA ILE A 241 -22.90 9.48 -24.21
C ILE A 241 -23.02 10.60 -23.17
N ILE A 242 -22.96 11.87 -23.61
CA ILE A 242 -23.05 13.02 -22.72
C ILE A 242 -24.40 13.03 -21.99
N ASN A 243 -25.50 12.69 -22.67
CA ASN A 243 -26.83 12.61 -22.05
C ASN A 243 -26.91 11.50 -20.99
N HIS A 244 -26.35 10.31 -21.26
CA HIS A 244 -26.27 9.24 -20.26
C HIS A 244 -25.43 9.66 -19.04
N LEU A 245 -24.27 10.27 -19.25
CA LEU A 245 -23.42 10.78 -18.17
C LEU A 245 -24.14 11.85 -17.34
N LYS A 246 -24.83 12.80 -17.98
CA LYS A 246 -25.58 13.87 -17.32
C LYS A 246 -26.80 13.37 -16.53
N THR A 247 -27.34 12.22 -16.88
CA THR A 247 -28.51 11.63 -16.19
C THR A 247 -28.07 10.73 -15.03
N ILE A 248 -27.11 9.84 -15.26
CA ILE A 248 -26.72 8.79 -14.31
C ILE A 248 -25.77 9.34 -13.24
N ALA A 249 -24.79 10.17 -13.60
CA ALA A 249 -23.79 10.65 -12.65
C ALA A 249 -24.39 11.48 -11.49
N PRO A 250 -25.35 12.40 -11.72
CA PRO A 250 -26.02 13.10 -10.62
C PRO A 250 -26.89 12.18 -9.77
N ALA A 251 -27.56 11.20 -10.36
CA ALA A 251 -28.36 10.22 -9.60
C ALA A 251 -27.48 9.44 -8.62
N ILE A 252 -26.37 8.86 -9.11
CA ILE A 252 -25.39 8.15 -8.27
C ILE A 252 -24.82 9.07 -7.18
N ARG A 253 -24.52 10.33 -7.52
CA ARG A 253 -24.03 11.31 -6.54
C ARG A 253 -25.02 11.56 -5.41
N ASN A 254 -26.31 11.69 -5.72
CA ASN A 254 -27.35 11.95 -4.73
C ASN A 254 -27.49 10.76 -3.77
N HIS A 255 -27.43 9.52 -4.27
CA HIS A 255 -27.47 8.32 -3.44
C HIS A 255 -26.18 8.09 -2.62
N LEU A 256 -25.01 8.49 -3.13
CA LEU A 256 -23.72 8.42 -2.43
C LEU A 256 -23.39 9.69 -1.60
N GLY A 257 -24.37 10.56 -1.37
CA GLY A 257 -24.18 11.90 -0.79
C GLY A 257 -23.51 11.91 0.60
N LEU A 258 -23.69 10.85 1.39
CA LEU A 258 -23.11 10.71 2.73
C LEU A 258 -21.58 10.54 2.72
N SER A 259 -20.99 10.03 1.63
CA SER A 259 -19.54 9.82 1.51
C SER A 259 -19.03 10.15 0.12
N ARG A 260 -18.65 11.42 -0.06
CA ARG A 260 -18.04 11.97 -1.28
C ARG A 260 -16.82 11.17 -1.76
N LYS A 261 -16.08 10.53 -0.85
CA LYS A 261 -14.91 9.71 -1.17
C LYS A 261 -15.25 8.58 -2.15
N TYR A 262 -16.38 7.90 -1.94
CA TYR A 262 -16.81 6.79 -2.80
C TYR A 262 -17.31 7.26 -4.16
N PHE A 263 -17.99 8.40 -4.22
CA PHE A 263 -18.37 9.00 -5.51
C PHE A 263 -17.16 9.41 -6.35
N ILE A 264 -16.13 10.01 -5.74
CA ILE A 264 -14.88 10.34 -6.44
C ILE A 264 -14.15 9.09 -6.90
N GLN A 265 -14.14 8.03 -6.09
CA GLN A 265 -13.58 6.74 -6.47
C GLN A 265 -14.33 6.15 -7.67
N PHE A 266 -15.66 6.14 -7.64
CA PHE A 266 -16.52 5.76 -8.76
C PHE A 266 -16.16 6.53 -10.03
N CYS A 267 -16.14 7.86 -10.00
CA CYS A 267 -15.80 8.67 -11.17
C CYS A 267 -14.40 8.35 -11.69
N THR A 268 -13.40 8.23 -10.80
CA THR A 268 -12.01 7.99 -11.20
C THR A 268 -11.85 6.63 -11.89
N THR A 269 -12.43 5.58 -11.32
CA THR A 269 -12.33 4.22 -11.87
C THR A 269 -13.16 4.08 -13.15
N PHE A 270 -14.38 4.65 -13.18
CA PHE A 270 -15.20 4.71 -14.40
C PHE A 270 -14.44 5.36 -15.55
N VAL A 271 -13.91 6.57 -15.34
CA VAL A 271 -13.23 7.32 -16.39
C VAL A 271 -11.98 6.59 -16.90
N ASP A 272 -11.18 5.99 -16.03
CA ASP A 272 -10.00 5.23 -16.45
C ASP A 272 -10.37 4.00 -17.30
N SER A 273 -11.44 3.29 -16.95
CA SER A 273 -11.94 2.13 -17.70
C SER A 273 -12.63 2.55 -19.01
N PHE A 274 -13.50 3.55 -18.96
CA PHE A 274 -14.22 4.09 -20.11
C PHE A 274 -13.28 4.63 -21.20
N ILE A 275 -12.23 5.39 -20.84
CA ILE A 275 -11.29 5.91 -21.84
C ILE A 275 -10.54 4.77 -22.54
N LYS A 276 -10.18 3.70 -21.83
CA LYS A 276 -9.56 2.50 -22.44
C LYS A 276 -10.52 1.82 -23.40
N LYS A 277 -11.81 1.67 -23.04
CA LYS A 277 -12.85 1.17 -23.94
C LYS A 277 -13.01 2.07 -25.16
N PHE A 278 -13.12 3.38 -24.97
CA PHE A 278 -13.21 4.36 -26.06
C PHE A 278 -12.03 4.24 -27.05
N ILE A 279 -10.78 4.17 -26.56
CA ILE A 279 -9.60 3.98 -27.42
C ILE A 279 -9.67 2.65 -28.19
N ASN A 280 -10.19 1.58 -27.58
CA ASN A 280 -10.38 0.30 -28.28
C ASN A 280 -11.42 0.39 -29.41
N HIS A 281 -12.51 1.15 -29.21
CA HIS A 281 -13.50 1.42 -30.27
C HIS A 281 -12.93 2.38 -31.34
N LEU A 282 -12.09 3.33 -30.94
CA LEU A 282 -11.40 4.23 -31.86
C LEU A 282 -10.55 3.44 -32.87
N TYR A 283 -9.78 2.46 -32.41
CA TYR A 283 -9.00 1.57 -33.30
C TYR A 283 -9.85 0.71 -34.24
N ARG A 284 -11.14 0.52 -33.94
CA ARG A 284 -12.10 -0.19 -34.80
C ARG A 284 -12.76 0.71 -35.82
N CYS A 285 -12.68 2.02 -35.67
CA CYS A 285 -13.13 2.98 -36.67
C CYS A 285 -12.09 2.96 -37.80
N LYS A 286 -12.33 2.12 -38.80
CA LYS A 286 -11.45 1.98 -39.96
C LYS A 286 -12.25 1.58 -41.18
N PRO A 287 -11.90 2.09 -42.37
CA PRO A 287 -10.97 3.21 -42.64
C PRO A 287 -11.57 4.60 -42.34
N ILE A 288 -10.72 5.59 -42.02
CA ILE A 288 -11.09 6.99 -41.74
C ILE A 288 -10.39 7.93 -42.75
N ASN A 289 -11.13 8.88 -43.34
CA ASN A 289 -10.57 9.93 -44.20
C ASN A 289 -10.06 11.14 -43.37
N ILE A 290 -9.43 12.15 -43.98
CA ILE A 290 -8.88 13.30 -43.23
C ILE A 290 -9.99 14.06 -42.47
N ILE A 291 -11.10 14.36 -43.15
CA ILE A 291 -12.20 15.16 -42.60
C ILE A 291 -12.93 14.43 -41.46
N GLY A 292 -13.17 13.13 -41.61
CA GLY A 292 -13.70 12.26 -40.58
C GLY A 292 -12.75 12.14 -39.37
N ALA A 293 -11.43 12.10 -39.59
CA ALA A 293 -10.47 12.14 -38.49
C ALA A 293 -10.49 13.49 -37.75
N GLU A 294 -10.71 14.61 -38.44
CA GLU A 294 -10.91 15.92 -37.81
C GLU A 294 -12.19 15.95 -36.97
N GLN A 295 -13.30 15.40 -37.49
CA GLN A 295 -14.56 15.28 -36.74
C GLN A 295 -14.39 14.44 -35.46
N VAL A 296 -13.78 13.26 -35.56
CA VAL A 296 -13.55 12.39 -34.39
C VAL A 296 -12.60 13.06 -33.39
N LEU A 297 -11.68 13.90 -33.84
CA LEU A 297 -10.81 14.67 -32.96
C LEU A 297 -11.58 15.73 -32.16
N LEU A 298 -12.51 16.45 -32.79
CA LEU A 298 -13.42 17.38 -32.12
C LEU A 298 -14.32 16.64 -31.11
N ASP A 299 -14.89 15.53 -31.52
CA ASP A 299 -15.71 14.67 -30.66
C ASP A 299 -14.92 14.16 -29.43
N THR A 300 -13.65 13.79 -29.62
CA THR A 300 -12.74 13.38 -28.54
C THR A 300 -12.48 14.53 -27.56
N HIS A 301 -12.31 15.75 -28.07
CA HIS A 301 -12.14 16.94 -27.23
C HIS A 301 -13.41 17.28 -26.43
N SER A 302 -14.59 17.15 -27.05
CA SER A 302 -15.88 17.33 -26.39
C SER A 302 -16.09 16.32 -25.25
N LEU A 303 -15.79 15.03 -25.50
CA LEU A 303 -15.81 14.00 -24.45
C LEU A 303 -14.82 14.30 -23.32
N LYS A 304 -13.59 14.73 -23.64
CA LYS A 304 -12.58 15.10 -22.63
C LYS A 304 -13.08 16.19 -21.70
N THR A 305 -13.72 17.22 -22.25
CA THR A 305 -14.27 18.35 -21.48
C THR A 305 -15.36 17.86 -20.52
N VAL A 306 -16.30 17.04 -20.99
CA VAL A 306 -17.37 16.50 -20.13
C VAL A 306 -16.85 15.54 -19.07
N LEU A 307 -15.86 14.69 -19.39
CA LEU A 307 -15.27 13.77 -18.42
C LEU A 307 -14.50 14.52 -17.31
N LEU A 308 -13.85 15.65 -17.63
CA LEU A 308 -13.21 16.52 -16.63
C LEU A 308 -14.23 17.11 -15.65
N ASP A 309 -15.40 17.47 -16.16
CA ASP A 309 -16.49 18.06 -15.37
C ASP A 309 -17.39 17.02 -14.72
N LEU A 310 -17.20 15.72 -14.97
CA LEU A 310 -18.03 14.61 -14.48
C LEU A 310 -18.35 14.69 -12.97
N PRO A 311 -17.39 14.95 -12.06
CA PRO A 311 -17.68 15.04 -10.63
C PRO A 311 -18.56 16.25 -10.25
N SER A 312 -18.55 17.28 -11.08
CA SER A 312 -19.21 18.57 -10.86
C SER A 312 -20.46 18.80 -11.72
N ILE A 313 -20.87 17.85 -12.57
CA ILE A 313 -22.07 17.97 -13.41
C ILE A 313 -23.28 18.32 -12.54
N ASN A 314 -23.99 19.40 -12.87
CA ASN A 314 -25.17 19.88 -12.15
C ASN A 314 -24.93 20.24 -10.66
N LEU A 315 -23.71 20.60 -10.25
CA LEU A 315 -23.47 21.26 -8.95
C LEU A 315 -23.67 22.76 -9.08
N THR A 316 -24.42 23.35 -8.13
CA THR A 316 -24.56 24.81 -7.99
C THR A 316 -23.28 25.49 -7.48
N VAL A 317 -22.41 24.72 -6.79
CA VAL A 317 -21.11 25.20 -6.29
C VAL A 317 -19.99 24.52 -7.08
N SER A 318 -19.30 25.31 -7.91
CA SER A 318 -18.13 24.83 -8.66
C SER A 318 -16.99 24.48 -7.70
N ARG A 319 -16.71 23.19 -7.54
CA ARG A 319 -15.55 22.69 -6.81
C ARG A 319 -14.59 22.05 -7.81
N LYS A 320 -13.31 22.43 -7.74
CA LYS A 320 -12.29 21.85 -8.61
C LYS A 320 -12.16 20.33 -8.37
N PRO A 321 -12.09 19.51 -9.43
CA PRO A 321 -11.90 18.07 -9.30
C PRO A 321 -10.53 17.73 -8.68
N PRO A 322 -10.37 16.54 -8.07
CA PRO A 322 -9.10 16.11 -7.50
C PRO A 322 -7.98 16.04 -8.56
N GLN A 323 -6.75 16.42 -8.19
CA GLN A 323 -5.62 16.44 -9.13
C GLN A 323 -5.34 15.07 -9.77
N ASN A 324 -5.46 13.97 -9.01
CA ASN A 324 -5.24 12.63 -9.55
C ASN A 324 -6.27 12.26 -10.63
N PHE A 325 -7.54 12.64 -10.43
CA PHE A 325 -8.60 12.43 -11.40
C PHE A 325 -8.32 13.17 -12.71
N THR A 326 -7.99 14.46 -12.61
CA THR A 326 -7.65 15.29 -13.77
C THR A 326 -6.41 14.76 -14.51
N LYS A 327 -5.37 14.32 -13.79
CA LYS A 327 -4.15 13.75 -14.40
C LYS A 327 -4.43 12.49 -15.23
N ILE A 328 -5.31 11.60 -14.76
CA ILE A 328 -5.68 10.37 -15.49
C ILE A 328 -6.38 10.72 -16.81
N ILE A 329 -7.35 11.63 -16.77
CA ILE A 329 -8.06 12.08 -17.98
C ILE A 329 -7.10 12.73 -18.97
N LEU A 330 -6.30 13.69 -18.51
CA LEU A 330 -5.36 14.39 -19.37
C LEU A 330 -4.38 13.41 -20.00
N LYS A 331 -3.83 12.46 -19.25
CA LYS A 331 -2.90 11.45 -19.79
C LYS A 331 -3.56 10.56 -20.84
N ASN A 332 -4.71 9.97 -20.54
CA ASN A 332 -5.32 8.95 -21.39
C ASN A 332 -6.10 9.56 -22.57
N MET A 333 -6.83 10.67 -22.39
CA MET A 333 -7.51 11.35 -23.50
C MET A 333 -6.53 12.04 -24.43
N THR A 334 -5.42 12.62 -23.93
CA THR A 334 -4.39 13.16 -24.83
C THR A 334 -3.79 12.06 -25.69
N ARG A 335 -3.64 10.82 -25.19
CA ARG A 335 -3.24 9.67 -26.02
C ARG A 335 -4.23 9.42 -27.16
N ALA A 336 -5.54 9.50 -26.91
CA ALA A 336 -6.56 9.38 -27.97
C ALA A 336 -6.46 10.52 -29.01
N GLU A 337 -6.26 11.76 -28.57
CA GLU A 337 -6.02 12.91 -29.45
C GLU A 337 -4.75 12.73 -30.29
N MET A 338 -3.65 12.26 -29.70
CA MET A 338 -2.39 12.02 -30.42
C MET A 338 -2.52 10.92 -31.47
N ILE A 339 -3.27 9.85 -31.18
CA ILE A 339 -3.60 8.80 -32.17
C ILE A 339 -4.27 9.43 -33.40
N LEU A 340 -5.27 10.28 -33.20
CA LEU A 340 -5.99 10.95 -34.29
C LEU A 340 -5.11 11.95 -35.04
N LYS A 341 -4.27 12.72 -34.33
CA LYS A 341 -3.28 13.61 -34.97
C LYS A 341 -2.29 12.87 -35.86
N VAL A 342 -1.89 11.64 -35.49
CA VAL A 342 -1.08 10.79 -36.37
C VAL A 342 -1.86 10.38 -37.60
N VAL A 343 -3.14 10.01 -37.48
CA VAL A 343 -4.00 9.68 -38.63
C VAL A 343 -4.10 10.86 -39.61
N LEU A 344 -4.22 12.09 -39.08
CA LEU A 344 -4.25 13.34 -39.85
C LEU A 344 -2.92 13.68 -40.54
N THR A 345 -1.79 13.19 -40.03
CA THR A 345 -0.46 13.52 -40.58
C THR A 345 -0.30 12.92 -41.99
N PRO A 346 0.07 13.72 -43.01
CA PRO A 346 0.31 13.21 -44.37
C PRO A 346 1.34 12.07 -44.39
N ASN A 347 1.11 11.07 -45.23
CA ASN A 347 1.94 9.87 -45.33
C ASN A 347 2.76 9.80 -46.63
N ASP A 348 2.77 10.87 -47.45
CA ASP A 348 3.53 10.94 -48.72
C ASP A 348 5.02 10.64 -48.50
N PHE A 349 5.58 11.15 -47.39
CA PHE A 349 6.96 10.91 -47.00
C PHE A 349 7.03 9.99 -45.78
N ALA A 350 7.24 8.70 -46.05
CA ALA A 350 7.34 7.63 -45.04
C ALA A 350 8.26 7.98 -43.86
N ARG A 351 9.41 8.62 -44.12
CA ARG A 351 10.37 9.00 -43.07
C ARG A 351 9.82 10.08 -42.14
N GLN A 352 9.19 11.11 -42.70
CA GLN A 352 8.65 12.22 -41.91
C GLN A 352 7.45 11.75 -41.10
N PHE A 353 6.58 10.93 -41.71
CA PHE A 353 5.44 10.34 -41.03
C PHE A 353 5.85 9.50 -39.81
N VAL A 354 6.84 8.60 -39.97
CA VAL A 354 7.35 7.77 -38.86
C VAL A 354 7.99 8.61 -37.75
N LYS A 355 8.72 9.67 -38.09
CA LYS A 355 9.28 10.60 -37.10
C LYS A 355 8.20 11.35 -36.33
N SER A 356 7.18 11.85 -37.03
CA SER A 356 6.03 12.51 -36.39
C SER A 356 5.26 11.54 -35.48
N TYR A 357 5.07 10.28 -35.89
CA TYR A 357 4.48 9.25 -35.03
C TYR A 357 5.30 9.05 -33.75
N LEU A 358 6.61 8.83 -33.85
CA LEU A 358 7.48 8.62 -32.71
C LEU A 358 7.46 9.85 -31.77
N GLN A 359 7.50 11.06 -32.32
CA GLN A 359 7.44 12.29 -31.52
C GLN A 359 6.09 12.46 -30.79
N LEU A 360 4.97 12.14 -31.44
CA LEU A 360 3.63 12.28 -30.84
C LEU A 360 3.32 11.19 -29.81
N MET A 361 3.92 10.00 -29.95
CA MET A 361 3.69 8.85 -29.09
C MET A 361 4.78 8.66 -28.02
N ASN A 362 5.47 9.73 -27.61
CA ASN A 362 6.54 9.70 -26.59
C ASN A 362 7.67 8.69 -26.90
N ASN A 363 8.01 8.53 -28.17
CA ASN A 363 8.99 7.57 -28.67
C ASN A 363 8.65 6.10 -28.39
N ASP A 364 7.37 5.75 -28.18
CA ASP A 364 6.92 4.37 -28.05
C ASP A 364 7.08 3.62 -29.39
N GLY A 365 8.06 2.72 -29.48
CA GLY A 365 8.31 1.86 -30.65
C GLY A 365 7.35 0.67 -30.80
N ASP A 366 6.15 0.72 -30.20
CA ASP A 366 5.22 -0.41 -30.24
C ASP A 366 4.64 -0.63 -31.65
N ILE A 367 4.99 -1.77 -32.24
CA ILE A 367 4.58 -2.16 -33.59
C ILE A 367 3.07 -2.44 -33.63
N SER A 368 2.49 -3.02 -32.56
CA SER A 368 1.06 -3.34 -32.58
C SER A 368 0.19 -2.07 -32.60
N SER A 369 0.54 -1.08 -31.77
CA SER A 369 -0.15 0.20 -31.75
C SER A 369 0.00 0.94 -33.08
N PHE A 370 1.20 0.95 -33.67
CA PHE A 370 1.43 1.56 -34.97
C PHE A 370 0.60 0.89 -36.08
N GLN A 371 0.58 -0.44 -36.12
CA GLN A 371 -0.20 -1.19 -37.11
C GLN A 371 -1.71 -0.88 -37.02
N LYS A 372 -2.27 -0.76 -35.80
CA LYS A 372 -3.67 -0.34 -35.62
C LYS A 372 -3.95 1.05 -36.21
N ILE A 373 -3.01 1.99 -36.07
CA ILE A 373 -3.16 3.35 -36.63
C ILE A 373 -3.05 3.33 -38.16
N LEU A 374 -2.15 2.53 -38.73
CA LEU A 374 -2.05 2.36 -40.19
C LEU A 374 -3.33 1.74 -40.77
N ASP A 375 -3.92 0.78 -40.05
CA ASP A 375 -5.22 0.19 -40.39
C ASP A 375 -6.35 1.24 -40.34
N MET A 376 -6.36 2.13 -39.33
CA MET A 376 -7.33 3.24 -39.26
C MET A 376 -7.22 4.18 -40.45
N LYS A 377 -5.99 4.51 -40.87
CA LYS A 377 -5.74 5.34 -42.05
C LYS A 377 -6.08 4.66 -43.38
N GLY A 378 -6.31 3.34 -43.38
CA GLY A 378 -6.64 2.57 -44.58
C GLY A 378 -5.45 2.29 -45.50
N ILE A 379 -4.21 2.29 -44.97
CA ILE A 379 -3.00 2.04 -45.75
C ILE A 379 -2.94 0.57 -46.19
N ARG A 380 -2.52 0.30 -47.43
CA ARG A 380 -2.43 -1.06 -47.98
C ARG A 380 -1.33 -1.87 -47.30
N ARG A 381 -1.57 -3.19 -47.11
CA ARG A 381 -0.62 -4.14 -46.48
C ARG A 381 0.85 -4.03 -46.93
N PRO A 382 1.21 -3.93 -48.23
CA PRO A 382 2.61 -3.79 -48.64
C PRO A 382 3.26 -2.49 -48.15
N GLU A 383 2.54 -1.36 -48.24
CA GLU A 383 2.99 -0.07 -47.73
C GLU A 383 3.11 -0.07 -46.21
N GLN A 384 2.20 -0.76 -45.50
CA GLN A 384 2.30 -0.95 -44.05
C GLN A 384 3.61 -1.66 -43.66
N ALA A 385 4.00 -2.72 -44.39
CA ALA A 385 5.24 -3.44 -44.10
C ALA A 385 6.48 -2.54 -44.24
N HIS A 386 6.50 -1.70 -45.28
CA HIS A 386 7.56 -0.71 -45.49
C HIS A 386 7.64 0.32 -44.34
N LEU A 387 6.49 0.85 -43.90
CA LEU A 387 6.43 1.80 -42.79
C LEU A 387 6.85 1.17 -41.45
N ILE A 388 6.48 -0.08 -41.20
CA ILE A 388 6.88 -0.82 -39.99
C ILE A 388 8.38 -1.06 -39.97
N GLU A 389 8.98 -1.43 -41.10
CA GLU A 389 10.43 -1.59 -41.19
C GLU A 389 11.15 -0.26 -40.93
N ARG A 390 10.61 0.84 -41.48
CA ARG A 390 11.12 2.18 -41.24
C ARG A 390 11.02 2.59 -39.77
N LEU A 391 9.89 2.28 -39.11
CA LEU A 391 9.70 2.51 -37.67
C LEU A 391 10.79 1.83 -36.85
N LYS A 392 11.08 0.55 -37.12
CA LYS A 392 12.14 -0.19 -36.44
C LYS A 392 13.50 0.51 -36.57
N ARG A 393 13.85 0.97 -37.77
CA ARG A 393 15.13 1.65 -38.05
C ARG A 393 15.24 3.01 -37.35
N GLU A 394 14.20 3.85 -37.43
CA GLU A 394 14.22 5.18 -36.80
C GLU A 394 14.17 5.06 -35.26
N HIS A 395 13.37 4.14 -34.71
CA HIS A 395 13.35 3.86 -33.26
C HIS A 395 14.70 3.36 -32.75
N ALA A 396 15.38 2.46 -33.49
CA ALA A 396 16.73 2.03 -33.16
C ALA A 396 17.74 3.19 -33.19
N THR A 397 17.61 4.10 -34.16
CA THR A 397 18.44 5.31 -34.24
C THR A 397 18.23 6.23 -33.03
N ILE A 398 16.99 6.41 -32.57
CA ILE A 398 16.65 7.22 -31.38
C ILE A 398 17.22 6.58 -30.11
N ILE A 399 17.11 5.26 -29.96
CA ILE A 399 17.72 4.55 -28.82
C ILE A 399 19.24 4.72 -28.85
N ALA A 400 19.86 4.55 -30.01
CA ALA A 400 21.31 4.72 -30.16
C ALA A 400 21.76 6.15 -29.83
N SER A 401 21.01 7.18 -30.24
CA SER A 401 21.33 8.58 -29.94
C SER A 401 21.17 8.90 -28.46
N HIS A 402 20.11 8.44 -27.80
CA HIS A 402 19.95 8.57 -26.35
C HIS A 402 21.06 7.85 -25.59
N GLN A 403 21.43 6.65 -26.03
CA GLN A 403 22.54 5.91 -25.44
C GLN A 403 23.86 6.68 -25.59
N GLN A 404 24.13 7.23 -26.78
CA GLN A 404 25.32 8.05 -27.02
C GLN A 404 25.33 9.30 -26.14
N GLN A 405 24.19 9.97 -25.96
CA GLN A 405 24.07 11.10 -25.04
C GLN A 405 24.41 10.68 -23.60
N ILE A 406 23.86 9.58 -23.09
CA ILE A 406 24.16 9.11 -21.73
C ILE A 406 25.66 8.82 -21.58
N GLN A 407 26.27 8.14 -22.56
CA GLN A 407 27.71 7.88 -22.56
C GLN A 407 28.54 9.18 -22.49
N GLN A 408 28.17 10.20 -23.28
CA GLN A 408 28.82 11.52 -23.22
C GLN A 408 28.69 12.17 -21.85
N HIS A 409 27.50 12.13 -21.24
CA HIS A 409 27.29 12.69 -19.90
C HIS A 409 28.15 11.97 -18.84
N ILE A 410 28.28 10.65 -18.91
CA ILE A 410 29.15 9.87 -18.00
C ILE A 410 30.61 10.29 -18.16
N ILE A 411 31.11 10.38 -19.40
CA ILE A 411 32.49 10.80 -19.68
C ILE A 411 32.75 12.20 -19.12
N ILE A 412 31.87 13.16 -19.42
CA ILE A 412 31.99 14.54 -18.94
C ILE A 412 31.95 14.59 -17.41
N PHE A 413 31.00 13.87 -16.78
CA PHE A 413 30.88 13.82 -15.33
C PHE A 413 32.15 13.30 -14.65
N ARG A 414 32.77 12.24 -15.18
CA ARG A 414 34.01 11.67 -14.64
C ARG A 414 35.22 12.58 -14.86
N LEU A 415 35.32 13.24 -16.01
CA LEU A 415 36.38 14.22 -16.26
C LEU A 415 36.26 15.45 -15.34
N ILE A 416 35.04 15.93 -15.09
CA ILE A 416 34.78 16.99 -14.11
C ILE A 416 35.17 16.53 -12.70
N SER A 417 34.80 15.30 -12.33
CA SER A 417 35.15 14.73 -11.03
C SER A 417 36.66 14.68 -10.83
N TRP A 418 37.40 14.22 -11.83
CA TRP A 418 38.87 14.24 -11.84
C TRP A 418 39.45 15.65 -11.71
N PHE A 419 38.89 16.63 -12.42
CA PHE A 419 39.37 18.01 -12.37
C PHE A 419 39.19 18.64 -10.98
N ILE A 420 38.05 18.38 -10.32
CA ILE A 420 37.68 18.93 -9.01
C ILE A 420 38.46 18.25 -7.88
N ILE A 421 38.65 16.93 -7.95
CA ILE A 421 39.27 16.15 -6.88
C ILE A 421 40.80 16.29 -6.96
N ARG A 422 41.33 17.29 -6.24
CA ARG A 422 42.77 17.55 -6.09
C ARG A 422 43.35 17.17 -4.73
N THR A 423 42.51 16.66 -3.83
CA THR A 423 42.91 16.31 -2.45
C THR A 423 43.64 14.97 -2.39
N TYR A 424 44.39 14.73 -1.32
CA TYR A 424 45.07 13.45 -1.06
C TYR A 424 44.19 12.52 -0.20
N PHE A 425 44.27 11.22 -0.43
CA PHE A 425 43.51 10.19 0.31
C PHE A 425 44.28 8.88 0.30
N ILE A 426 44.23 8.15 1.41
CA ILE A 426 44.97 6.90 1.66
C ILE A 426 46.46 7.04 1.30
N ALA A 427 47.22 7.65 2.21
CA ALA A 427 48.66 7.84 2.02
C ALA A 427 49.42 6.52 1.84
N ASP A 428 48.91 5.43 2.40
CA ASP A 428 49.54 4.10 2.31
C ASP A 428 49.64 3.61 0.84
N GLU A 429 48.57 3.75 0.06
CA GLU A 429 48.53 3.40 -1.38
C GLU A 429 49.55 4.20 -2.20
N TYR A 430 49.79 5.45 -1.82
CA TYR A 430 50.82 6.29 -2.44
C TYR A 430 52.21 5.69 -2.21
N TRP A 431 52.55 5.34 -0.96
CA TRP A 431 53.86 4.78 -0.61
C TRP A 431 54.04 3.33 -1.06
N GLN A 432 52.95 2.59 -1.25
CA GLN A 432 52.98 1.21 -1.77
C GLN A 432 53.09 1.17 -3.30
N THR A 433 52.54 2.18 -4.01
CA THR A 433 52.43 2.13 -5.48
C THR A 433 53.16 3.28 -6.18
N PHE A 434 52.81 4.54 -5.91
CA PHE A 434 53.37 5.71 -6.61
C PHE A 434 54.87 5.88 -6.35
N GLU A 435 55.27 5.80 -5.09
CA GLU A 435 56.66 6.00 -4.69
C GLU A 435 57.57 4.89 -5.25
N ILE A 436 57.07 3.65 -5.26
CA ILE A 436 57.82 2.51 -5.80
C ILE A 436 57.95 2.61 -7.32
N ALA A 437 56.89 2.99 -8.03
CA ALA A 437 56.96 3.25 -9.47
C ALA A 437 57.92 4.41 -9.79
N HIS A 438 57.92 5.46 -8.97
CA HIS A 438 58.83 6.60 -9.10
C HIS A 438 60.29 6.16 -8.87
N LEU A 439 60.57 5.40 -7.81
CA LEU A 439 61.91 4.87 -7.51
C LEU A 439 62.45 4.02 -8.67
N LEU A 440 61.60 3.20 -9.30
CA LEU A 440 61.97 2.40 -10.48
C LEU A 440 62.17 3.26 -11.75
N ALA A 441 61.45 4.37 -11.88
CA ALA A 441 61.51 5.26 -13.03
C ALA A 441 62.75 6.16 -12.99
N PHE A 442 63.04 6.78 -11.84
CA PHE A 442 64.02 7.84 -11.70
C PHE A 442 65.26 7.45 -10.88
N GLY A 443 65.24 6.30 -10.21
CA GLY A 443 66.38 5.78 -9.44
C GLY A 443 66.56 6.41 -8.06
N TYR A 444 65.63 7.26 -7.61
CA TYR A 444 65.63 7.87 -6.28
C TYR A 444 64.23 7.83 -5.65
N GLY A 445 64.18 7.86 -4.32
CA GLY A 445 62.93 7.76 -3.54
C GLY A 445 63.06 6.78 -2.38
N TYR A 446 61.94 6.53 -1.70
CA TYR A 446 61.89 5.65 -0.53
C TYR A 446 61.28 4.29 -0.85
N LYS A 447 62.01 3.21 -0.53
CA LYS A 447 61.49 1.85 -0.60
C LYS A 447 60.85 1.46 0.74
N THR A 448 59.54 1.20 0.75
CA THR A 448 58.82 0.78 1.97
C THR A 448 59.13 -0.67 2.35
N TRP A 449 58.85 -1.03 3.61
CA TRP A 449 59.21 -2.33 4.19
C TRP A 449 58.64 -3.53 3.42
N GLU A 450 57.45 -3.41 2.83
CA GLU A 450 56.78 -4.45 2.02
C GLU A 450 57.60 -4.87 0.78
N TRP A 451 58.52 -4.00 0.34
CA TRP A 451 59.37 -4.22 -0.83
C TRP A 451 60.84 -4.45 -0.47
N LYS A 452 61.23 -4.37 0.82
CA LYS A 452 62.62 -4.57 1.26
C LYS A 452 63.04 -6.04 1.29
N SER A 453 62.08 -6.98 1.36
CA SER A 453 62.36 -8.42 1.33
C SER A 453 62.89 -8.87 -0.05
N ASN A 454 63.67 -9.96 -0.05
CA ASN A 454 64.20 -10.56 -1.30
C ASN A 454 63.07 -11.03 -2.23
N ILE A 455 61.93 -11.43 -1.67
CA ILE A 455 60.67 -11.66 -2.38
C ILE A 455 59.67 -10.64 -1.82
N PRO A 456 59.24 -9.63 -2.60
CA PRO A 456 58.31 -8.62 -2.11
C PRO A 456 56.93 -9.23 -1.84
N ILE A 457 56.22 -8.67 -0.87
CA ILE A 457 54.89 -9.15 -0.45
C ILE A 457 53.82 -8.73 -1.48
N ARG A 458 54.06 -7.64 -2.22
CA ARG A 458 53.16 -7.06 -3.22
C ARG A 458 53.60 -7.39 -4.64
N SER A 459 52.63 -7.46 -5.55
CA SER A 459 52.89 -7.65 -6.98
C SER A 459 53.38 -6.36 -7.63
N TYR A 460 54.42 -6.45 -8.47
CA TYR A 460 54.91 -5.33 -9.28
C TYR A 460 53.96 -4.94 -10.42
N LEU A 461 52.91 -5.71 -10.69
CA LEU A 461 52.04 -5.50 -11.85
C LEU A 461 51.41 -4.11 -11.86
N TYR A 462 50.88 -3.65 -10.73
CA TYR A 462 50.21 -2.35 -10.64
C TYR A 462 51.21 -1.16 -10.66
N PRO A 463 52.31 -1.16 -9.89
CA PRO A 463 53.38 -0.16 -10.03
C PRO A 463 54.03 -0.13 -11.43
N PHE A 464 54.10 -1.26 -12.13
CA PHE A 464 54.68 -1.34 -13.47
C PHE A 464 53.87 -0.54 -14.50
N ILE A 465 52.54 -0.54 -14.41
CA ILE A 465 51.68 0.26 -15.30
C ILE A 465 51.96 1.76 -15.10
N ILE A 466 52.15 2.20 -13.86
CA ILE A 466 52.48 3.59 -13.54
C ILE A 466 53.89 3.93 -14.00
N LEU A 467 54.85 3.03 -13.82
CA LEU A 467 56.23 3.17 -14.29
C LEU A 467 56.28 3.44 -15.80
N LEU A 468 55.46 2.76 -16.60
CA LEU A 468 55.38 3.01 -18.04
C LEU A 468 54.91 4.44 -18.34
N ILE A 469 53.92 4.96 -17.60
CA ILE A 469 53.44 6.34 -17.74
C ILE A 469 54.57 7.32 -17.37
N TYR A 470 55.29 7.07 -16.28
CA TYR A 470 56.38 7.92 -15.84
C TYR A 470 57.53 7.97 -16.84
N ARG A 471 57.99 6.81 -17.32
CA ARG A 471 59.02 6.72 -18.35
C ARG A 471 58.60 7.42 -19.63
N PHE A 472 57.34 7.25 -20.04
CA PHE A 472 56.80 7.95 -21.20
C PHE A 472 56.87 9.48 -21.03
N LEU A 473 56.48 10.02 -19.88
CA LEU A 473 56.57 11.46 -19.60
C LEU A 473 58.01 11.96 -19.57
N THR A 474 58.94 11.18 -19.03
CA THR A 474 60.37 11.50 -19.01
C THR A 474 60.96 11.57 -20.43
N LEU A 475 60.51 10.73 -21.36
CA LEU A 475 60.96 10.77 -22.76
C LEU A 475 60.65 12.11 -23.44
N PHE A 476 59.59 12.81 -23.01
CA PHE A 476 59.20 14.12 -23.54
C PHE A 476 59.66 15.30 -22.65
N HIS A 477 60.47 15.05 -21.62
CA HIS A 477 60.88 16.06 -20.63
C HIS A 477 59.69 16.77 -19.95
N LEU A 478 58.61 16.02 -19.68
CA LEU A 478 57.41 16.48 -18.98
C LEU A 478 57.33 15.91 -17.55
N ASP A 479 58.45 15.95 -16.82
CA ASP A 479 58.67 15.31 -15.52
C ASP A 479 58.33 16.21 -14.31
N THR A 480 57.53 17.27 -14.52
CA THR A 480 57.03 18.09 -13.41
C THR A 480 56.08 17.28 -12.51
N VAL A 481 56.21 17.42 -11.19
CA VAL A 481 55.41 16.70 -10.17
C VAL A 481 53.90 16.77 -10.45
N SER A 482 53.39 17.95 -10.81
CA SER A 482 51.96 18.13 -11.13
C SER A 482 51.52 17.30 -12.35
N ILE A 483 52.34 17.25 -13.40
CA ILE A 483 52.06 16.48 -14.62
C ILE A 483 52.10 14.99 -14.32
N LEU A 484 53.07 14.56 -13.50
CA LEU A 484 53.24 13.17 -13.08
C LEU A 484 51.98 12.64 -12.35
N VAL A 485 51.51 13.37 -11.35
CA VAL A 485 50.32 13.01 -10.56
C VAL A 485 49.04 13.11 -11.41
N ASN A 486 48.90 14.16 -12.22
CA ASN A 486 47.70 14.36 -13.04
C ASN A 486 47.57 13.34 -14.16
N SER A 487 48.67 12.92 -14.79
CA SER A 487 48.65 11.93 -15.87
C SER A 487 48.20 10.57 -15.36
N VAL A 488 48.66 10.19 -14.18
CA VAL A 488 48.37 8.91 -13.56
C VAL A 488 46.93 8.84 -13.02
N THR A 489 46.45 9.92 -12.39
CA THR A 489 45.03 10.03 -11.99
C THR A 489 44.09 10.14 -13.18
N LEU A 490 44.51 10.78 -14.28
CA LEU A 490 43.75 10.82 -15.53
C LEU A 490 43.64 9.42 -16.13
N PHE A 491 44.74 8.67 -16.19
CA PHE A 491 44.72 7.27 -16.66
C PHE A 491 43.74 6.41 -15.87
N GLN A 492 43.78 6.50 -14.53
CA GLN A 492 42.83 5.79 -13.68
C GLN A 492 41.37 6.23 -13.93
N THR A 493 41.14 7.52 -14.12
CA THR A 493 39.81 8.05 -14.46
C THR A 493 39.31 7.51 -15.80
N LEU A 494 40.18 7.38 -16.80
CA LEU A 494 39.85 6.77 -18.08
C LEU A 494 39.47 5.29 -17.93
N LEU A 495 40.16 4.54 -17.07
CA LEU A 495 39.80 3.16 -16.76
C LEU A 495 38.42 3.08 -16.08
N VAL A 496 38.11 3.98 -15.15
CA VAL A 496 36.78 4.04 -14.53
C VAL A 496 35.70 4.38 -15.56
N ILE A 497 35.98 5.30 -16.49
CA ILE A 497 35.06 5.61 -17.59
C ILE A 497 34.79 4.36 -18.42
N ILE A 498 35.83 3.60 -18.79
CA ILE A 498 35.66 2.34 -19.52
C ILE A 498 34.80 1.37 -18.71
N GLY A 499 35.08 1.20 -17.40
CA GLY A 499 34.29 0.37 -16.50
C GLY A 499 32.82 0.78 -16.46
N ASP A 500 32.51 2.07 -16.31
CA ASP A 500 31.14 2.59 -16.28
C ASP A 500 30.41 2.42 -17.63
N LEU A 501 31.12 2.55 -18.76
CA LEU A 501 30.55 2.32 -20.09
C LEU A 501 30.24 0.84 -20.33
N VAL A 502 31.12 -0.06 -19.89
CA VAL A 502 30.90 -1.51 -19.92
C VAL A 502 29.76 -1.89 -18.99
N TYR A 503 29.68 -1.28 -17.81
CA TYR A 503 28.58 -1.45 -16.87
C TYR A 503 27.24 -1.00 -17.46
N LEU A 504 27.20 0.14 -18.16
CA LEU A 504 26.00 0.61 -18.87
C LEU A 504 25.56 -0.38 -19.95
N LYS A 505 26.51 -0.95 -20.70
CA LYS A 505 26.21 -2.00 -21.69
C LYS A 505 25.67 -3.26 -21.01
N PHE A 506 26.26 -3.67 -19.88
CA PHE A 506 25.79 -4.81 -19.10
C PHE A 506 24.35 -4.61 -18.57
N LEU A 507 23.98 -3.39 -18.17
CA LEU A 507 22.63 -3.08 -17.68
C LEU A 507 21.57 -2.93 -18.77
N GLN A 508 21.94 -2.99 -20.06
CA GLN A 508 20.96 -2.90 -21.15
C GLN A 508 19.88 -3.98 -21.00
N GLY A 509 18.61 -3.55 -21.12
CA GLY A 509 17.43 -4.39 -20.95
C GLY A 509 16.86 -4.42 -19.51
N HIS A 510 17.55 -3.87 -18.51
CA HIS A 510 17.00 -3.79 -17.15
C HIS A 510 16.01 -2.63 -16.97
N LYS A 511 14.83 -2.94 -16.44
CA LYS A 511 13.77 -1.96 -16.13
C LYS A 511 14.20 -0.86 -15.15
N LEU A 512 15.20 -1.12 -14.31
CA LEU A 512 15.69 -0.22 -13.26
C LEU A 512 17.02 0.45 -13.60
N ILE A 513 17.46 0.43 -14.87
CA ILE A 513 18.75 0.99 -15.28
C ILE A 513 18.95 2.43 -14.79
N PHE A 514 17.91 3.27 -14.87
CA PHE A 514 17.97 4.66 -14.41
C PHE A 514 18.26 4.76 -12.91
N LEU A 515 17.56 3.97 -12.08
CA LEU A 515 17.74 3.99 -10.63
C LEU A 515 19.13 3.47 -10.23
N ILE A 516 19.60 2.41 -10.90
CA ILE A 516 20.93 1.84 -10.66
C ILE A 516 22.02 2.86 -11.01
N LEU A 517 21.93 3.51 -12.17
CA LEU A 517 22.86 4.55 -12.57
C LEU A 517 22.79 5.75 -11.61
N LEU A 518 21.59 6.16 -11.20
CA LEU A 518 21.40 7.22 -10.21
C LEU A 518 22.16 6.88 -8.92
N CYS A 519 21.91 5.72 -8.32
CA CYS A 519 22.59 5.28 -7.10
C CYS A 519 24.12 5.25 -7.26
N ARG A 520 24.64 4.76 -8.40
CA ARG A 520 26.08 4.68 -8.65
C ARG A 520 26.72 6.06 -8.77
N PHE A 521 26.08 7.01 -9.46
CA PHE A 521 26.64 8.36 -9.67
C PHE A 521 26.36 9.32 -8.51
N THR A 522 25.32 9.09 -7.69
CA THR A 522 25.08 9.87 -6.47
C THR A 522 25.85 9.35 -5.26
N CYS A 523 26.46 8.17 -5.34
CA CYS A 523 27.30 7.63 -4.28
C CYS A 523 28.55 8.51 -4.13
N TRP A 524 28.56 9.33 -3.07
CA TRP A 524 29.67 10.25 -2.78
C TRP A 524 31.01 9.53 -2.69
N TYR A 525 31.04 8.36 -2.03
CA TYR A 525 32.26 7.58 -1.87
C TYR A 525 32.82 7.14 -3.23
N THR A 526 31.97 6.57 -4.09
CA THR A 526 32.37 6.17 -5.45
C THR A 526 32.87 7.37 -6.24
N MET A 527 32.19 8.52 -6.18
CA MET A 527 32.65 9.74 -6.86
C MET A 527 34.03 10.21 -6.35
N TYR A 528 34.25 10.16 -5.03
CA TYR A 528 35.47 10.59 -4.38
C TYR A 528 36.67 9.64 -4.58
N SER A 529 36.42 8.32 -4.62
CA SER A 529 37.45 7.29 -4.77
C SER A 529 37.81 7.02 -6.23
N SER A 530 36.88 7.19 -7.17
CA SER A 530 37.01 6.81 -8.59
C SER A 530 38.27 7.35 -9.30
N PRO A 531 38.56 8.67 -9.30
CA PRO A 531 39.72 9.19 -10.02
C PRO A 531 41.06 8.89 -9.32
N ARG A 532 41.02 8.28 -8.14
CA ARG A 532 42.20 7.93 -7.35
C ARG A 532 42.67 6.53 -7.67
N LEU A 533 43.99 6.39 -7.65
CA LEU A 533 44.66 5.14 -7.98
C LEU A 533 44.72 4.24 -6.75
N ILE A 534 43.60 3.57 -6.51
CA ILE A 534 43.42 2.55 -5.48
C ILE A 534 43.29 1.23 -6.22
N ILE A 535 44.07 0.22 -5.84
CA ILE A 535 44.08 -1.07 -6.53
C ILE A 535 42.68 -1.71 -6.57
N ASN A 536 41.89 -1.54 -5.51
CA ASN A 536 40.51 -2.02 -5.44
C ASN A 536 39.60 -1.42 -6.53
N ASN A 537 39.85 -0.18 -6.98
CA ASN A 537 39.09 0.41 -8.09
C ASN A 537 39.42 -0.31 -9.40
N LEU A 538 40.68 -0.68 -9.62
CA LEU A 538 41.08 -1.47 -10.79
C LEU A 538 40.44 -2.87 -10.75
N GLU A 539 40.45 -3.52 -9.58
CA GLU A 539 39.78 -4.82 -9.38
C GLU A 539 38.28 -4.73 -9.65
N GLU A 540 37.60 -3.69 -9.17
CA GLU A 540 36.17 -3.45 -9.45
C GLU A 540 35.92 -3.34 -10.97
N ILE A 541 36.75 -2.59 -11.69
CA ILE A 541 36.61 -2.42 -13.15
C ILE A 541 36.82 -3.76 -13.87
N LEU A 542 37.87 -4.51 -13.52
CA LEU A 542 38.14 -5.82 -14.12
C LEU A 542 37.02 -6.81 -13.84
N PHE A 543 36.44 -6.77 -12.64
CA PHE A 543 35.28 -7.58 -12.28
C PHE A 543 34.02 -7.19 -13.08
N ILE A 544 33.76 -5.90 -13.28
CA ILE A 544 32.67 -5.43 -14.15
C ILE A 544 32.88 -5.90 -15.59
N CYS A 545 34.10 -5.80 -16.10
CA CYS A 545 34.44 -6.27 -17.44
C CYS A 545 34.26 -7.78 -17.60
N SER A 546 34.64 -8.58 -16.60
CA SER A 546 34.46 -10.03 -16.64
C SER A 546 32.96 -10.41 -16.59
N LEU A 547 32.16 -9.73 -15.76
CA LEU A 547 30.71 -9.93 -15.73
C LEU A 547 30.04 -9.57 -17.06
N ALA A 548 30.46 -8.47 -17.69
CA ALA A 548 29.95 -8.07 -18.98
C ALA A 548 30.35 -9.04 -20.10
N ALA A 549 31.55 -9.61 -20.03
CA ALA A 549 32.01 -10.65 -20.95
C ALA A 549 31.22 -11.96 -20.79
N ALA A 550 30.88 -12.34 -19.55
CA ALA A 550 30.10 -13.55 -19.28
C ALA A 550 28.62 -13.48 -19.72
N LYS A 551 28.08 -12.27 -19.93
CA LYS A 551 26.69 -12.05 -20.35
C LYS A 551 26.48 -12.13 -21.87
N ASN A 552 27.51 -11.81 -22.66
CA ASN A 552 27.48 -11.93 -24.13
C ASN A 552 27.89 -13.33 -24.55
#